data_AF-A0A4S2VD87-F1
#
_entry.id   AF-A0A4S2VD87-F1
#
_cell.length_a   1.000
_cell.length_b   1.000
_cell.length_c   1.000
_cell.angle_alpha   90.00
_cell.angle_beta   90.00
_cell.angle_gamma   90.00
#
_symmetry.space_group_name_H-M   'P 1'
#
loop_
_entity.id
_entity.type
_entity.pdbx_description
1 polymer ?
#
loop_
_entity_poly.entity_id
_entity_poly.type
_entity_poly.pdbx_seq_one_letter_code
_entity_poly.pdbx_strand_id
1 'polypeptide(L)'
;MRNRMFAPEIFLTWVAARTHTIRIGHGVVCMPFNFNHPVRVAERAAMLDLLSGGRLDLGAGRGGTEQETSLCGVDKERTAAEVEEALRIIGRAWQEEELEYHGELVDIDPHPILPRPRQTPHPPLFLACSRGETLVQAAELGIGALVMGFAGPASIAQMRSVYDAAIAGRDGSRFVSTVVNDHFSVLCPTIVLDDGERARRIGIRGQRFFAQSIGHWYGGAGVPDEAVVAGADEAGEMRRAAEQVVARLHELDIPVRPTSTATFNADHAYGTADDAIAYVERLREAGADEIMCLIQMGTVEQEACMETLRQWGDKVIPHFRSL
;
A
#
# COMPACT_ATOMS: atom_id res chain seq x y z
N MET A 1 -11.47 18.04 3.92
CA MET A 1 -10.03 18.03 3.55
C MET A 1 -8.98 18.41 4.64
N ARG A 2 -9.16 18.20 5.96
CA ARG A 2 -8.18 18.65 6.99
C ARG A 2 -7.42 17.59 7.79
N ASN A 3 -7.76 16.30 7.66
CA ASN A 3 -7.17 15.26 8.53
C ASN A 3 -6.29 14.32 7.70
N ARG A 4 -4.98 14.51 7.77
CA ARG A 4 -3.97 13.56 7.28
C ARG A 4 -3.43 12.74 8.45
N MET A 5 -3.20 11.46 8.22
CA MET A 5 -2.63 10.55 9.22
C MET A 5 -1.11 10.48 9.03
N PHE A 6 -0.36 11.28 9.79
CA PHE A 6 1.12 11.32 9.71
C PHE A 6 1.81 10.35 10.68
N ALA A 7 1.08 9.83 11.66
CA ALA A 7 1.56 8.87 12.65
C ALA A 7 0.61 7.65 12.67
N PRO A 8 0.64 6.81 11.62
CA PRO A 8 -0.28 5.68 11.48
C PRO A 8 -0.24 4.73 12.69
N GLU A 9 0.92 4.54 13.32
CA GLU A 9 1.09 3.71 14.50
C GLU A 9 0.18 4.16 15.67
N ILE A 10 -0.08 5.45 15.84
CA ILE A 10 -0.96 5.95 16.90
C ILE A 10 -2.39 5.46 16.66
N PHE A 11 -2.88 5.56 15.42
CA PHE A 11 -4.19 5.03 15.05
C PHE A 11 -4.23 3.50 15.17
N LEU A 12 -3.18 2.81 14.71
CA LEU A 12 -3.09 1.37 14.77
C LEU A 12 -3.08 0.83 16.20
N THR A 13 -2.49 1.53 17.19
CA THR A 13 -2.62 1.14 18.60
C THR A 13 -4.08 1.18 19.09
N TRP A 14 -4.86 2.18 18.66
CA TRP A 14 -6.27 2.29 19.02
C TRP A 14 -7.11 1.15 18.42
N VAL A 15 -6.79 0.74 17.19
CA VAL A 15 -7.40 -0.41 16.51
C VAL A 15 -6.99 -1.73 17.17
N ALA A 16 -5.69 -1.88 17.46
CA ALA A 16 -5.15 -3.05 18.16
C ALA A 16 -5.85 -3.30 19.50
N ALA A 17 -6.09 -2.23 20.28
CA ALA A 17 -6.77 -2.32 21.56
C ALA A 17 -8.26 -2.71 21.47
N ARG A 18 -8.88 -2.56 20.29
CA ARG A 18 -10.31 -2.85 20.04
C ARG A 18 -10.56 -4.15 19.28
N THR A 19 -9.50 -4.86 18.92
CA THR A 19 -9.59 -6.04 18.06
C THR A 19 -8.71 -7.16 18.62
N HIS A 20 -9.10 -8.41 18.36
CA HIS A 20 -8.42 -9.57 18.92
C HIS A 20 -7.78 -10.50 17.87
N THR A 21 -8.28 -10.47 16.64
CA THR A 21 -7.93 -11.46 15.61
C THR A 21 -7.42 -10.84 14.32
N ILE A 22 -8.00 -9.72 13.87
CA ILE A 22 -7.62 -9.07 12.61
C ILE A 22 -6.17 -8.58 12.67
N ARG A 23 -5.38 -8.81 11.62
CA ARG A 23 -4.03 -8.23 11.52
C ARG A 23 -4.10 -6.72 11.33
N ILE A 24 -3.07 -6.02 11.77
CA ILE A 24 -2.91 -4.59 11.54
C ILE A 24 -1.59 -4.35 10.82
N GLY A 25 -1.54 -3.41 9.90
CA GLY A 25 -0.33 -3.22 9.11
C GLY A 25 -0.12 -1.81 8.62
N HIS A 26 1.14 -1.51 8.33
CA HIS A 26 1.53 -0.27 7.68
C HIS A 26 1.51 -0.45 6.17
N GLY A 27 0.70 0.34 5.47
CA GLY A 27 0.73 0.48 4.01
C GLY A 27 1.00 1.93 3.60
N VAL A 28 2.04 2.61 4.08
CA VAL A 28 3.34 2.12 4.61
C VAL A 28 3.93 3.07 5.66
N VAL A 29 5.01 2.66 6.33
CA VAL A 29 5.91 3.59 7.04
C VAL A 29 6.82 4.29 6.03
N CYS A 30 6.91 5.62 6.10
CA CYS A 30 7.87 6.40 5.32
C CYS A 30 9.28 6.21 5.91
N MET A 31 10.12 5.42 5.24
CA MET A 31 11.46 5.06 5.74
C MET A 31 12.58 6.07 5.50
N PRO A 32 12.48 7.13 4.65
CA PRO A 32 13.54 8.13 4.58
C PRO A 32 13.91 8.67 5.96
N PHE A 33 15.20 8.82 6.25
CA PHE A 33 15.71 8.94 7.62
C PHE A 33 15.26 10.24 8.30
N ASN A 34 15.10 11.30 7.50
CA ASN A 34 14.58 12.58 7.96
C ASN A 34 13.07 12.57 8.24
N PHE A 35 12.32 11.58 7.74
CA PHE A 35 10.99 11.29 8.25
C PHE A 35 11.07 10.43 9.50
N ASN A 36 11.78 9.31 9.42
CA ASN A 36 11.86 8.33 10.49
C ASN A 36 13.23 7.65 10.50
N HIS A 37 13.98 7.83 11.60
CA HIS A 37 15.20 7.07 11.82
C HIS A 37 14.89 5.57 11.94
N PRO A 38 15.63 4.66 11.28
CA PRO A 38 15.28 3.23 11.20
C PRO A 38 15.21 2.54 12.56
N VAL A 39 16.10 2.88 13.50
CA VAL A 39 16.03 2.40 14.89
C VAL A 39 14.70 2.79 15.56
N ARG A 40 14.25 4.04 15.39
CA ARG A 40 12.96 4.49 15.95
C ARG A 40 11.77 3.80 15.30
N VAL A 41 11.88 3.42 14.03
CA VAL A 41 10.87 2.59 13.38
C VAL A 41 10.83 1.20 14.02
N ALA A 42 11.99 0.56 14.22
CA ALA A 42 12.07 -0.74 14.88
C ALA A 42 11.47 -0.69 16.30
N GLU A 43 11.88 0.25 17.16
CA GLU A 43 11.33 0.36 18.52
C GLU A 43 9.80 0.51 18.54
N ARG A 44 9.25 1.39 17.69
CA ARG A 44 7.79 1.61 17.58
C ARG A 44 7.07 0.39 17.01
N ALA A 45 7.62 -0.25 15.98
CA ALA A 45 7.04 -1.43 15.37
C ALA A 45 7.00 -2.60 16.36
N ALA A 46 8.07 -2.83 17.12
CA ALA A 46 8.09 -3.86 18.15
C ALA A 46 7.09 -3.58 19.27
N MET A 47 6.98 -2.33 19.71
CA MET A 47 5.97 -1.94 20.70
C MET A 47 4.55 -2.18 20.17
N LEU A 48 4.26 -1.78 18.93
CA LEU A 48 2.96 -2.00 18.31
C LEU A 48 2.67 -3.49 18.13
N ASP A 49 3.67 -4.30 17.78
CA ASP A 49 3.53 -5.75 17.67
C ASP A 49 3.18 -6.39 19.01
N LEU A 50 3.85 -5.98 20.10
CA LEU A 50 3.50 -6.41 21.46
C LEU A 50 2.06 -6.02 21.84
N LEU A 51 1.67 -4.76 21.61
CA LEU A 51 0.33 -4.25 21.95
C LEU A 51 -0.77 -4.90 21.11
N SER A 52 -0.48 -5.22 19.85
CA SER A 52 -1.40 -5.95 18.97
C SER A 52 -1.48 -7.43 19.33
N GLY A 53 -0.51 -7.96 20.06
CA GLY A 53 -0.42 -9.37 20.37
C GLY A 53 0.10 -10.21 19.20
N GLY A 54 1.07 -9.69 18.45
CA GLY A 54 1.73 -10.42 17.36
C GLY A 54 0.92 -10.41 16.08
N ARG A 55 0.27 -9.29 15.77
CA ARG A 55 -0.63 -9.11 14.63
C ARG A 55 -0.14 -8.04 13.66
N LEU A 56 1.11 -7.57 13.80
CA LEU A 56 1.64 -6.50 12.97
C LEU A 56 2.21 -7.03 11.65
N ASP A 57 1.89 -6.34 10.56
CA ASP A 57 2.61 -6.38 9.28
C ASP A 57 3.28 -5.03 9.01
N LEU A 58 4.57 -5.03 8.68
CA LEU A 58 5.36 -3.81 8.54
C LEU A 58 5.70 -3.55 7.07
N GLY A 59 4.87 -2.75 6.41
CA GLY A 59 5.17 -2.22 5.08
C GLY A 59 6.04 -0.98 5.11
N ALA A 60 7.03 -0.95 4.25
CA ALA A 60 7.98 0.14 4.03
C ALA A 60 7.72 0.83 2.70
N GLY A 61 7.99 2.12 2.64
CA GLY A 61 8.10 2.82 1.37
C GLY A 61 8.76 4.17 1.49
N ARG A 62 8.98 4.79 0.33
CA ARG A 62 9.57 6.13 0.23
C ARG A 62 8.63 7.19 0.82
N GLY A 63 7.32 7.00 0.59
CA GLY A 63 6.29 7.93 1.02
C GLY A 63 6.56 9.37 0.58
N GLY A 64 5.85 10.31 1.20
CA GLY A 64 6.14 11.74 1.08
C GLY A 64 5.62 12.38 -0.21
N THR A 65 4.60 13.22 -0.05
CA THR A 65 4.30 14.31 -0.98
C THR A 65 5.48 15.26 -1.07
N GLU A 66 5.57 16.04 -2.14
CA GLU A 66 6.60 17.07 -2.26
C GLU A 66 6.62 18.02 -1.05
N GLN A 67 5.43 18.37 -0.56
CA GLN A 67 5.25 19.15 0.66
C GLN A 67 5.91 18.49 1.88
N GLU A 68 5.65 17.21 2.14
CA GLU A 68 6.22 16.50 3.29
C GLU A 68 7.73 16.38 3.17
N THR A 69 8.24 16.00 2.00
CA THR A 69 9.68 15.87 1.78
C THR A 69 10.39 17.20 2.03
N SER A 70 9.80 18.33 1.59
CA SER A 70 10.34 19.65 1.84
C SER A 70 10.29 20.04 3.33
N LEU A 71 9.19 19.75 4.03
CA LEU A 71 9.03 20.09 5.45
C LEU A 71 9.99 19.34 6.37
N CYS A 72 10.29 18.08 6.04
CA CYS A 72 11.21 17.25 6.82
C CYS A 72 12.65 17.31 6.30
N GLY A 73 12.93 18.03 5.21
CA GLY A 73 14.26 18.10 4.61
C GLY A 73 14.74 16.76 4.02
N VAL A 74 13.83 15.94 3.52
CA VAL A 74 14.14 14.65 2.87
C VAL A 74 14.72 14.91 1.48
N ASP A 75 15.88 14.33 1.22
CA ASP A 75 16.50 14.32 -0.11
C ASP A 75 15.89 13.21 -0.96
N LYS A 76 15.13 13.60 -2.00
CA LYS A 76 14.43 12.68 -2.90
C LYS A 76 15.40 11.72 -3.61
N GLU A 77 16.62 12.14 -3.90
CA GLU A 77 17.63 11.33 -4.59
C GLU A 77 18.14 10.18 -3.70
N ARG A 78 18.14 10.39 -2.38
CA ARG A 78 18.62 9.42 -1.39
C ARG A 78 17.55 8.43 -0.92
N THR A 79 16.26 8.76 -1.10
CA THR A 79 15.15 7.95 -0.55
C THR A 79 15.19 6.47 -0.92
N ALA A 80 15.67 6.12 -2.11
CA ALA A 80 15.80 4.73 -2.54
C ALA A 80 16.78 3.94 -1.66
N ALA A 81 17.96 4.52 -1.44
CA ALA A 81 19.01 3.92 -0.64
C ALA A 81 18.64 3.92 0.85
N GLU A 82 18.03 5.01 1.35
CA GLU A 82 17.55 5.09 2.74
C GLU A 82 16.50 4.02 3.06
N VAL A 83 15.54 3.76 2.16
CA VAL A 83 14.54 2.70 2.36
C VAL A 83 15.20 1.32 2.44
N GLU A 84 16.16 1.03 1.56
CA GLU A 84 16.85 -0.26 1.58
C GLU A 84 17.69 -0.43 2.85
N GLU A 85 18.46 0.59 3.21
CA GLU A 85 19.30 0.57 4.41
C GLU A 85 18.44 0.48 5.69
N ALA A 86 17.29 1.18 5.73
CA ALA A 86 16.31 1.02 6.81
C ALA A 86 15.81 -0.42 6.93
N LEU A 87 15.47 -1.07 5.82
CA LEU A 87 14.99 -2.45 5.82
C LEU A 87 16.06 -3.44 6.29
N ARG A 88 17.34 -3.22 5.92
CA ARG A 88 18.48 -4.02 6.43
C ARG A 88 18.63 -3.87 7.94
N ILE A 89 18.57 -2.64 8.45
CA ILE A 89 18.66 -2.34 9.88
C ILE A 89 17.49 -2.97 10.63
N ILE A 90 16.26 -2.76 10.17
CA ILE A 90 15.04 -3.27 10.82
C ILE A 90 15.00 -4.80 10.79
N GLY A 91 15.37 -5.42 9.68
CA GLY A 91 15.44 -6.87 9.57
C GLY A 91 16.38 -7.47 10.63
N ARG A 92 17.54 -6.86 10.85
CA ARG A 92 18.54 -7.32 11.84
C ARG A 92 18.24 -6.95 13.29
N ALA A 93 17.54 -5.83 13.52
CA ALA A 93 17.36 -5.19 14.83
C ALA A 93 16.94 -6.12 15.98
N TRP A 94 16.14 -7.16 15.71
CA TRP A 94 15.65 -8.08 16.75
C TRP A 94 16.19 -9.50 16.65
N GLN A 95 17.03 -9.77 15.66
CA GLN A 95 17.69 -11.06 15.47
C GLN A 95 19.04 -11.11 16.19
N GLU A 96 19.64 -9.94 16.39
CA GLU A 96 20.89 -9.78 17.11
C GLU A 96 20.63 -9.49 18.60
N GLU A 97 21.62 -9.76 19.45
CA GLU A 97 21.55 -9.35 20.86
C GLU A 97 21.72 -7.84 20.99
N GLU A 98 22.76 -7.33 20.32
CA GLU A 98 23.06 -5.92 20.09
C GLU A 98 23.17 -5.71 18.59
N LEU A 99 22.46 -4.71 18.06
CA LEU A 99 22.58 -4.28 16.68
C LEU A 99 23.83 -3.40 16.56
N GLU A 100 24.75 -3.78 15.68
CA GLU A 100 25.86 -2.95 15.21
C GLU A 100 25.74 -2.83 13.68
N TYR A 101 25.77 -1.59 13.17
CA TYR A 101 25.55 -1.32 11.76
C TYR A 101 26.39 -0.16 11.26
N HIS A 102 27.36 -0.44 10.40
CA HIS A 102 28.18 0.56 9.71
C HIS A 102 27.82 0.58 8.23
N GLY A 103 26.86 1.44 7.87
CA GLY A 103 26.38 1.59 6.49
C GLY A 103 26.94 2.82 5.78
N GLU A 104 26.43 3.07 4.58
CA GLU A 104 26.80 4.25 3.79
C GLU A 104 26.07 5.52 4.27
N LEU A 105 24.86 5.36 4.82
CA LEU A 105 23.98 6.48 5.16
C LEU A 105 23.85 6.68 6.67
N VAL A 106 24.00 5.62 7.47
CA VAL A 106 23.95 5.69 8.92
C VAL A 106 24.95 4.74 9.57
N ASP A 107 25.52 5.19 10.68
CA ASP A 107 26.41 4.44 11.54
C ASP A 107 25.74 4.27 12.91
N ILE A 108 25.71 3.05 13.43
CA ILE A 108 25.06 2.65 14.67
C ILE A 108 26.05 1.78 15.45
N ASP A 109 26.57 2.34 16.53
CA ASP A 109 27.36 1.61 17.53
C ASP A 109 26.55 0.45 18.14
N PRO A 110 27.20 -0.61 18.67
CA PRO A 110 26.53 -1.73 19.30
C PRO A 110 25.52 -1.30 20.35
N HIS A 111 24.24 -1.62 20.11
CA HIS A 111 23.17 -1.37 21.08
C HIS A 111 22.02 -2.38 20.96
N PRO A 112 21.43 -2.84 22.08
CA PRO A 112 20.22 -3.64 22.02
C PRO A 112 19.03 -2.79 21.57
N ILE A 113 18.30 -3.26 20.55
CA ILE A 113 17.07 -2.61 20.11
C ILE A 113 15.88 -3.19 20.89
N LEU A 114 15.30 -2.36 21.75
CA LEU A 114 14.21 -2.74 22.64
C LEU A 114 12.97 -1.86 22.46
N PRO A 115 11.75 -2.40 22.67
CA PRO A 115 11.48 -3.79 23.04
C PRO A 115 11.68 -4.76 21.87
N ARG A 116 11.74 -6.07 22.16
CA ARG A 116 11.64 -7.11 21.13
C ARG A 116 10.17 -7.32 20.75
N PRO A 117 9.85 -7.56 19.46
CA PRO A 117 8.49 -7.86 19.02
C PRO A 117 8.00 -9.18 19.63
N ARG A 118 6.69 -9.40 19.61
CA ARG A 118 6.10 -10.69 19.98
C ARG A 118 6.34 -11.74 18.90
N GLN A 119 6.30 -11.33 17.64
CA GLN A 119 6.56 -12.21 16.49
C GLN A 119 8.06 -12.50 16.36
N THR A 120 8.40 -13.76 16.06
CA THR A 120 9.80 -14.21 15.83
C THR A 120 9.98 -14.61 14.37
N PRO A 121 11.07 -14.19 13.70
CA PRO A 121 12.11 -13.29 14.19
C PRO A 121 11.65 -11.82 14.32
N HIS A 122 10.63 -11.42 13.55
CA HIS A 122 10.05 -10.09 13.56
C HIS A 122 8.68 -10.08 12.83
N PRO A 123 7.93 -8.96 12.85
CA PRO A 123 6.77 -8.76 11.98
C PRO A 123 7.09 -8.95 10.48
N PRO A 124 6.23 -9.58 9.66
CA PRO A 124 6.43 -9.67 8.21
C PRO A 124 6.73 -8.31 7.60
N LEU A 125 7.81 -8.27 6.81
CA LEU A 125 8.25 -7.07 6.12
C LEU A 125 7.67 -7.05 4.72
N PHE A 126 7.27 -5.87 4.29
CA PHE A 126 6.77 -5.61 2.96
C PHE A 126 7.37 -4.33 2.38
N LEU A 127 7.43 -4.23 1.04
CA LEU A 127 7.81 -3.02 0.31
C LEU A 127 6.65 -2.56 -0.57
N ALA A 128 6.33 -1.26 -0.54
CA ALA A 128 5.43 -0.67 -1.53
C ALA A 128 6.11 -0.63 -2.91
N CYS A 129 5.52 -1.34 -3.86
CA CYS A 129 6.03 -1.52 -5.20
C CYS A 129 5.10 -0.87 -6.22
N SER A 130 5.55 0.19 -6.87
CA SER A 130 4.81 0.88 -7.94
C SER A 130 5.41 0.65 -9.33
N ARG A 131 6.60 0.05 -9.41
CA ARG A 131 7.36 -0.20 -10.64
C ARG A 131 8.01 -1.58 -10.61
N GLY A 132 8.34 -2.11 -11.78
CA GLY A 132 9.07 -3.37 -11.93
C GLY A 132 10.38 -3.40 -11.11
N GLU A 133 11.14 -2.30 -11.13
CA GLU A 133 12.38 -2.16 -10.34
C GLU A 133 12.15 -2.37 -8.84
N THR A 134 11.07 -1.80 -8.27
CA THR A 134 10.75 -2.00 -6.85
C THR A 134 10.25 -3.41 -6.53
N LEU A 135 9.68 -4.13 -7.50
CA LEU A 135 9.33 -5.55 -7.35
C LEU A 135 10.57 -6.43 -7.32
N VAL A 136 11.52 -6.18 -8.23
CA VAL A 136 12.83 -6.85 -8.24
C VAL A 136 13.53 -6.59 -6.91
N GLN A 137 13.56 -5.34 -6.44
CA GLN A 137 14.15 -4.99 -5.16
C GLN A 137 13.50 -5.74 -3.98
N ALA A 138 12.16 -5.81 -3.92
CA ALA A 138 11.46 -6.57 -2.88
C ALA A 138 11.87 -8.05 -2.89
N ALA A 139 11.97 -8.66 -4.08
CA ALA A 139 12.37 -10.05 -4.24
C ALA A 139 13.82 -10.27 -3.77
N GLU A 140 14.77 -9.42 -4.18
CA GLU A 140 16.18 -9.49 -3.79
C GLU A 140 16.38 -9.34 -2.28
N LEU A 141 15.58 -8.48 -1.64
CA LEU A 141 15.60 -8.27 -0.19
C LEU A 141 14.89 -9.40 0.58
N GLY A 142 14.16 -10.28 -0.09
CA GLY A 142 13.44 -11.39 0.54
C GLY A 142 12.19 -10.95 1.31
N ILE A 143 11.52 -9.89 0.86
CA ILE A 143 10.36 -9.29 1.53
C ILE A 143 9.15 -9.20 0.60
N GLY A 144 7.96 -9.12 1.19
CA GLY A 144 6.71 -9.13 0.45
C GLY A 144 6.51 -7.86 -0.37
N ALA A 145 5.72 -7.96 -1.43
CA ALA A 145 5.39 -6.83 -2.29
C ALA A 145 3.96 -6.33 -2.02
N LEU A 146 3.80 -5.01 -1.85
CA LEU A 146 2.51 -4.33 -1.81
C LEU A 146 2.35 -3.54 -3.11
N VAL A 147 1.39 -3.93 -3.96
CA VAL A 147 1.13 -3.27 -5.23
C VAL A 147 -0.23 -2.59 -5.27
N MET A 148 -0.35 -1.53 -6.07
CA MET A 148 -1.65 -0.93 -6.36
C MET A 148 -2.32 -1.64 -7.54
N GLY A 149 -3.47 -2.26 -7.29
CA GLY A 149 -4.28 -2.99 -8.28
C GLY A 149 -5.16 -2.11 -9.18
N PHE A 150 -4.90 -0.81 -9.25
CA PHE A 150 -5.74 0.16 -9.97
C PHE A 150 -5.76 -0.07 -11.49
N ALA A 151 -4.69 -0.63 -12.07
CA ALA A 151 -4.64 -0.95 -13.49
C ALA A 151 -5.36 -2.27 -13.86
N GLY A 152 -6.00 -2.94 -12.89
CA GLY A 152 -6.79 -4.14 -13.07
C GLY A 152 -5.97 -5.46 -13.18
N PRO A 153 -6.67 -6.60 -13.29
CA PRO A 153 -6.05 -7.94 -13.19
C PRO A 153 -4.93 -8.23 -14.18
N ALA A 154 -5.01 -7.75 -15.43
CA ALA A 154 -3.97 -7.97 -16.43
C ALA A 154 -2.63 -7.31 -16.03
N SER A 155 -2.68 -6.10 -15.48
CA SER A 155 -1.48 -5.43 -14.96
C SER A 155 -0.93 -6.13 -13.72
N ILE A 156 -1.80 -6.71 -12.90
CA ILE A 156 -1.40 -7.47 -11.71
C ILE A 156 -0.65 -8.74 -12.12
N ALA A 157 -1.16 -9.47 -13.11
CA ALA A 157 -0.48 -10.65 -13.66
C ALA A 157 0.91 -10.29 -14.23
N GLN A 158 1.03 -9.13 -14.89
CA GLN A 158 2.33 -8.64 -15.36
C GLN A 158 3.28 -8.34 -14.20
N MET A 159 2.81 -7.67 -13.15
CA MET A 159 3.62 -7.37 -11.96
C MET A 159 4.03 -8.64 -11.22
N ARG A 160 3.10 -9.59 -11.03
CA ARG A 160 3.37 -10.90 -10.44
C ARG A 160 4.46 -11.65 -11.22
N SER A 161 4.38 -11.67 -12.55
CA SER A 161 5.39 -12.31 -13.40
C SER A 161 6.79 -11.70 -13.23
N VAL A 162 6.90 -10.37 -13.08
CA VAL A 162 8.17 -9.70 -12.79
C VAL A 162 8.71 -10.12 -11.42
N TYR A 163 7.83 -10.17 -10.42
CA TYR A 163 8.20 -10.57 -9.05
C TYR A 163 8.64 -12.04 -8.98
N ASP A 164 7.91 -12.95 -9.65
CA ASP A 164 8.27 -14.38 -9.78
C ASP A 164 9.62 -14.59 -10.45
N ALA A 165 9.88 -13.89 -11.55
CA ALA A 165 11.16 -13.99 -12.24
C ALA A 165 12.33 -13.53 -11.35
N ALA A 166 12.12 -12.46 -10.57
CA ALA A 166 13.12 -11.98 -9.61
C ALA A 166 13.31 -12.95 -8.43
N ILE A 167 12.23 -13.54 -7.91
CA ILE A 167 12.29 -14.58 -6.87
C ILE A 167 13.06 -15.81 -7.36
N ALA A 168 12.82 -16.25 -8.60
CA ALA A 168 13.50 -17.40 -9.18
C ALA A 168 15.00 -17.13 -9.46
N GLY A 169 15.37 -15.87 -9.71
CA GLY A 169 16.74 -15.46 -10.06
C GLY A 169 17.64 -15.06 -8.89
N ARG A 170 17.10 -14.84 -7.70
CA ARG A 170 17.89 -14.39 -6.53
C ARG A 170 18.67 -15.53 -5.90
N ASP A 171 19.85 -15.22 -5.38
CA ASP A 171 20.75 -16.16 -4.68
C ASP A 171 20.67 -16.05 -3.14
N GLY A 172 19.85 -15.12 -2.63
CA GLY A 172 19.69 -14.84 -1.20
C GLY A 172 20.76 -13.95 -0.57
N SER A 173 21.77 -13.52 -1.33
CA SER A 173 22.87 -12.69 -0.83
C SER A 173 22.42 -11.33 -0.29
N ARG A 174 21.28 -10.82 -0.78
CA ARG A 174 20.74 -9.50 -0.42
C ARG A 174 19.64 -9.54 0.63
N PHE A 175 19.24 -10.72 1.12
CA PHE A 175 18.19 -10.85 2.13
C PHE A 175 18.45 -9.96 3.35
N VAL A 176 17.39 -9.29 3.81
CA VAL A 176 17.46 -8.41 4.98
C VAL A 176 17.26 -9.16 6.29
N SER A 177 16.88 -10.44 6.23
CA SER A 177 16.53 -11.27 7.39
C SER A 177 16.79 -12.74 7.13
N THR A 178 16.79 -13.55 8.20
CA THR A 178 16.86 -15.02 8.13
C THR A 178 15.57 -15.66 7.63
N VAL A 179 14.46 -14.92 7.62
CA VAL A 179 13.18 -15.36 7.05
C VAL A 179 12.86 -14.59 5.79
N VAL A 180 12.31 -15.31 4.81
CA VAL A 180 11.88 -14.77 3.53
C VAL A 180 10.36 -14.62 3.53
N ASN A 181 9.87 -13.49 3.02
CA ASN A 181 8.46 -13.25 2.74
C ASN A 181 8.29 -12.99 1.23
N ASP A 182 7.62 -13.88 0.51
CA ASP A 182 7.37 -13.73 -0.94
C ASP A 182 5.91 -13.37 -1.26
N HIS A 183 5.20 -12.86 -0.26
CA HIS A 183 3.77 -12.58 -0.36
C HIS A 183 3.50 -11.36 -1.24
N PHE A 184 2.59 -11.52 -2.20
CA PHE A 184 2.20 -10.51 -3.17
C PHE A 184 0.79 -9.98 -2.88
N SER A 185 0.74 -8.84 -2.18
CA SER A 185 -0.50 -8.21 -1.73
C SER A 185 -0.92 -7.08 -2.66
N VAL A 186 -2.21 -7.05 -3.01
CA VAL A 186 -2.75 -6.15 -4.02
C VAL A 186 -3.81 -5.24 -3.40
N LEU A 187 -3.57 -3.93 -3.41
CA LEU A 187 -4.54 -2.92 -2.99
C LEU A 187 -5.51 -2.58 -4.12
N CYS A 188 -6.78 -2.94 -3.96
CA CYS A 188 -7.84 -2.71 -4.94
C CYS A 188 -8.94 -1.81 -4.36
N PRO A 189 -9.40 -0.80 -5.12
CA PRO A 189 -10.62 -0.08 -4.80
C PRO A 189 -11.83 -1.03 -4.72
N THR A 190 -12.70 -0.82 -3.73
CA THR A 190 -13.93 -1.62 -3.61
C THR A 190 -15.03 -0.86 -2.90
N ILE A 191 -16.25 -0.99 -3.42
CA ILE A 191 -17.50 -0.53 -2.82
C ILE A 191 -18.53 -1.59 -3.15
N VAL A 192 -19.02 -2.29 -2.12
CA VAL A 192 -19.92 -3.44 -2.29
C VAL A 192 -21.17 -3.17 -1.48
N LEU A 193 -22.32 -3.04 -2.15
CA LEU A 193 -23.61 -2.75 -1.54
C LEU A 193 -24.65 -3.75 -2.04
N ASP A 194 -25.81 -3.83 -1.38
CA ASP A 194 -26.94 -4.59 -1.92
C ASP A 194 -27.48 -3.94 -3.22
N ASP A 195 -27.43 -2.61 -3.32
CA ASP A 195 -27.70 -1.85 -4.56
C ASP A 195 -26.40 -1.65 -5.35
N GLY A 196 -26.15 -2.53 -6.31
CA GLY A 196 -24.96 -2.50 -7.16
C GLY A 196 -24.82 -1.22 -8.01
N GLU A 197 -25.93 -0.61 -8.43
CA GLU A 197 -25.88 0.63 -9.19
C GLU A 197 -25.48 1.81 -8.30
N ARG A 198 -25.97 1.84 -7.05
CA ARG A 198 -25.49 2.81 -6.06
C ARG A 198 -24.02 2.59 -5.74
N ALA A 199 -23.58 1.33 -5.62
CA ALA A 199 -22.19 0.99 -5.34
C ALA A 199 -21.25 1.54 -6.44
N ARG A 200 -21.61 1.35 -7.71
CA ARG A 200 -20.87 1.91 -8.87
C ARG A 200 -20.79 3.43 -8.84
N ARG A 201 -21.91 4.13 -8.62
CA ARG A 201 -21.90 5.60 -8.55
C ARG A 201 -20.98 6.12 -7.45
N ILE A 202 -21.07 5.56 -6.24
CA ILE A 202 -20.25 5.98 -5.09
C ILE A 202 -18.78 5.63 -5.33
N GLY A 203 -18.49 4.42 -5.81
CA GLY A 203 -17.13 3.95 -6.07
C GLY A 203 -16.40 4.78 -7.12
N ILE A 204 -17.03 5.03 -8.27
CA ILE A 204 -16.46 5.83 -9.37
C ILE A 204 -16.18 7.26 -8.89
N ARG A 205 -17.13 7.89 -8.18
CA ARG A 205 -16.93 9.23 -7.62
C ARG A 205 -15.81 9.28 -6.58
N GLY A 206 -15.79 8.31 -5.67
CA GLY A 206 -14.73 8.18 -4.67
C GLY A 206 -13.35 8.05 -5.32
N GLN A 207 -13.26 7.20 -6.34
CA GLN A 207 -12.01 7.00 -7.08
C GLN A 207 -11.59 8.22 -7.89
N ARG A 208 -12.52 8.94 -8.52
CA ARG A 208 -12.24 10.23 -9.17
C ARG A 208 -11.58 11.19 -8.18
N PHE A 209 -12.18 11.34 -6.99
CA PHE A 209 -11.63 12.18 -5.94
C PHE A 209 -10.24 11.72 -5.48
N PHE A 210 -10.04 10.41 -5.33
CA PHE A 210 -8.74 9.84 -4.98
C PHE A 210 -7.68 10.13 -6.05
N ALA A 211 -8.00 9.94 -7.32
CA ALA A 211 -7.12 10.23 -8.45
C ALA A 211 -6.75 11.73 -8.52
N GLN A 212 -7.73 12.61 -8.35
CA GLN A 212 -7.51 14.06 -8.26
C GLN A 212 -6.64 14.42 -7.04
N SER A 213 -6.84 13.77 -5.90
CA SER A 213 -6.03 13.98 -4.69
C SER A 213 -4.58 13.59 -4.89
N ILE A 214 -4.31 12.47 -5.57
CA ILE A 214 -2.94 12.11 -5.98
C ILE A 214 -2.37 13.19 -6.89
N GLY A 215 -3.12 13.61 -7.91
CA GLY A 215 -2.69 14.67 -8.82
C GLY A 215 -2.36 15.97 -8.09
N HIS A 216 -3.18 16.37 -7.12
CA HIS A 216 -2.99 17.59 -6.34
C HIS A 216 -1.73 17.52 -5.48
N TRP A 217 -1.58 16.46 -4.69
CA TRP A 217 -0.52 16.36 -3.68
C TRP A 217 0.83 15.88 -4.22
N TYR A 218 0.84 15.14 -5.33
CA TYR A 218 2.07 14.60 -5.93
C TYR A 218 2.41 15.21 -7.29
N GLY A 219 1.45 15.82 -7.98
CA GLY A 219 1.61 16.33 -9.35
C GLY A 219 1.30 17.81 -9.55
N GLY A 220 0.99 18.54 -8.48
CA GLY A 220 0.65 19.97 -8.51
C GLY A 220 -0.67 20.28 -9.24
N ALA A 221 -1.57 19.31 -9.38
CA ALA A 221 -2.89 19.53 -9.99
C ALA A 221 -3.80 20.41 -9.11
N GLY A 222 -4.95 20.82 -9.67
CA GLY A 222 -5.95 21.60 -8.95
C GLY A 222 -6.54 20.88 -7.73
N VAL A 223 -7.28 21.63 -6.91
CA VAL A 223 -7.95 21.08 -5.71
C VAL A 223 -8.97 20.02 -6.14
N PRO A 224 -8.99 18.84 -5.48
CA PRO A 224 -9.97 17.79 -5.79
C PRO A 224 -11.41 18.25 -5.54
N ASP A 225 -12.32 17.78 -6.38
CA ASP A 225 -13.73 18.17 -6.34
C ASP A 225 -14.52 17.28 -5.37
N GLU A 226 -15.04 17.90 -4.31
CA GLU A 226 -15.87 17.25 -3.29
C GLU A 226 -17.38 17.34 -3.59
N ALA A 227 -17.83 18.03 -4.64
CA ALA A 227 -19.24 18.28 -4.88
C ALA A 227 -20.02 16.99 -5.17
N VAL A 228 -21.30 16.97 -4.79
CA VAL A 228 -22.27 15.95 -5.20
C VAL A 228 -23.23 16.63 -6.17
N VAL A 229 -23.13 16.27 -7.44
CA VAL A 229 -24.00 16.81 -8.51
C VAL A 229 -24.91 15.70 -8.99
N ALA A 230 -26.22 15.90 -8.83
CA ALA A 230 -27.21 14.92 -9.27
C ALA A 230 -27.12 14.70 -10.79
N GLY A 231 -26.99 13.44 -11.21
CA GLY A 231 -26.88 13.06 -12.62
C GLY A 231 -25.51 13.33 -13.26
N ALA A 232 -24.47 13.62 -12.48
CA ALA A 232 -23.11 13.79 -13.01
C ALA A 232 -22.59 12.49 -13.66
N ASP A 233 -21.94 12.64 -14.82
CA ASP A 233 -21.22 11.56 -15.50
C ASP A 233 -19.79 11.43 -14.95
N GLU A 234 -19.69 10.90 -13.73
CA GLU A 234 -18.43 10.68 -13.02
C GLU A 234 -17.46 9.81 -13.84
N ALA A 235 -17.98 8.80 -14.54
CA ALA A 235 -17.19 7.91 -15.39
C ALA A 235 -16.63 8.65 -16.62
N GLY A 236 -17.43 9.52 -17.25
CA GLY A 236 -16.98 10.39 -18.34
C GLY A 236 -15.99 11.45 -17.90
N GLU A 237 -16.10 11.96 -16.68
CA GLU A 237 -15.07 12.82 -16.08
C GLU A 237 -13.75 12.07 -15.88
N MET A 238 -13.78 10.84 -15.34
CA MET A 238 -12.57 10.03 -15.19
C MET A 238 -11.90 9.74 -16.54
N ARG A 239 -12.68 9.41 -17.58
CA ARG A 239 -12.15 9.20 -18.94
C ARG A 239 -11.47 10.46 -19.48
N ARG A 240 -12.13 11.62 -19.40
CA ARG A 240 -11.55 12.90 -19.83
C ARG A 240 -10.29 13.27 -19.07
N ALA A 241 -10.26 13.02 -17.76
CA ALA A 241 -9.07 13.26 -16.94
C ALA A 241 -7.91 12.33 -17.34
N ALA A 242 -8.20 11.06 -17.64
CA ALA A 242 -7.19 10.12 -18.15
C ALA A 242 -6.61 10.59 -19.49
N GLU A 243 -7.46 11.04 -20.42
CA GLU A 243 -7.04 11.60 -21.72
C GLU A 243 -6.14 12.83 -21.56
N GLN A 244 -6.45 13.71 -20.63
CA GLN A 244 -5.63 14.90 -20.31
C GLN A 244 -4.25 14.51 -19.75
N VAL A 245 -4.18 13.48 -18.90
CA VAL A 245 -2.90 12.96 -18.40
C VAL A 245 -2.06 12.41 -19.54
N VAL A 246 -2.66 11.64 -20.45
CA VAL A 246 -1.98 11.10 -21.64
C VAL A 246 -1.46 12.23 -22.52
N ALA A 247 -2.29 13.24 -22.80
CA ALA A 247 -1.89 14.40 -23.59
C ALA A 247 -0.69 15.13 -22.97
N ARG A 248 -0.72 15.40 -21.66
CA ARG A 248 0.39 16.04 -20.95
C ARG A 248 1.67 15.22 -20.99
N LEU A 249 1.58 13.89 -20.86
CA LEU A 249 2.75 13.01 -20.95
C LEU A 249 3.37 13.06 -22.35
N HIS A 250 2.55 13.08 -23.41
CA HIS A 250 3.02 13.26 -24.79
C HIS A 250 3.69 14.62 -24.99
N GLU A 251 3.13 15.71 -24.45
CA GLU A 251 3.75 17.04 -24.52
C GLU A 251 5.13 17.11 -23.83
N LEU A 252 5.32 16.32 -22.78
CA LEU A 252 6.58 16.22 -22.03
C LEU A 252 7.53 15.14 -22.57
N ASP A 253 7.18 14.48 -23.66
CA ASP A 253 7.92 13.37 -24.26
C ASP A 253 8.18 12.20 -23.27
N ILE A 254 7.22 11.98 -22.36
CA ILE A 254 7.25 10.91 -21.35
C ILE A 254 6.42 9.71 -21.85
N PRO A 255 6.99 8.50 -21.92
CA PRO A 255 6.26 7.31 -22.34
C PRO A 255 5.03 7.01 -21.46
N VAL A 256 3.87 6.84 -22.09
CA VAL A 256 2.63 6.43 -21.41
C VAL A 256 2.69 4.94 -21.06
N ARG A 257 2.42 4.62 -19.79
CA ARG A 257 2.35 3.25 -19.28
C ARG A 257 0.92 2.95 -18.82
N PRO A 258 0.49 1.67 -18.73
CA PRO A 258 -0.82 1.34 -18.14
C PRO A 258 -1.01 1.92 -16.73
N THR A 259 0.07 1.97 -15.95
CA THR A 259 0.09 2.59 -14.62
C THR A 259 -0.12 4.12 -14.64
N SER A 260 0.11 4.80 -15.77
CA SER A 260 -0.01 6.26 -15.89
C SER A 260 -1.45 6.76 -15.73
N THR A 261 -2.44 5.95 -16.11
CA THR A 261 -3.86 6.28 -15.99
C THR A 261 -4.62 5.30 -15.09
N ALA A 262 -3.91 4.41 -14.39
CA ALA A 262 -4.49 3.36 -13.57
C ALA A 262 -5.51 3.89 -12.56
N THR A 263 -5.24 5.02 -11.93
CA THR A 263 -6.15 5.63 -10.95
C THR A 263 -7.49 6.07 -11.55
N PHE A 264 -7.59 6.19 -12.88
CA PHE A 264 -8.80 6.53 -13.63
C PHE A 264 -9.53 5.30 -14.21
N ASN A 265 -9.09 4.08 -13.91
CA ASN A 265 -9.79 2.86 -14.29
C ASN A 265 -11.00 2.61 -13.36
N ALA A 266 -12.21 2.53 -13.88
CA ALA A 266 -13.40 2.25 -13.08
C ALA A 266 -13.75 0.75 -12.95
N ASP A 267 -13.01 -0.15 -13.62
CA ASP A 267 -13.24 -1.61 -13.58
C ASP A 267 -12.63 -2.22 -12.31
N HIS A 268 -13.35 -2.04 -11.20
CA HIS A 268 -13.02 -2.56 -9.87
C HIS A 268 -14.23 -3.28 -9.26
N ALA A 269 -14.07 -3.80 -8.03
CA ALA A 269 -15.15 -4.40 -7.25
C ALA A 269 -16.15 -3.34 -6.75
N TYR A 270 -16.81 -2.67 -7.68
CA TYR A 270 -17.93 -1.77 -7.48
C TYR A 270 -19.22 -2.43 -7.94
N GLY A 271 -20.08 -2.82 -6.98
CA GLY A 271 -21.30 -3.54 -7.31
C GLY A 271 -21.86 -4.30 -6.11
N THR A 272 -22.40 -5.47 -6.40
CA THR A 272 -22.91 -6.44 -5.42
C THR A 272 -21.82 -7.38 -4.94
N ALA A 273 -22.14 -8.23 -3.94
CA ALA A 273 -21.20 -9.24 -3.46
C ALA A 273 -20.77 -10.22 -4.57
N ASP A 274 -21.66 -10.56 -5.51
CA ASP A 274 -21.35 -11.44 -6.64
C ASP A 274 -20.34 -10.78 -7.60
N ASP A 275 -20.50 -9.47 -7.87
CA ASP A 275 -19.54 -8.69 -8.66
C ASP A 275 -18.16 -8.69 -7.99
N ALA A 276 -18.12 -8.55 -6.66
CA ALA A 276 -16.88 -8.58 -5.88
C ALA A 276 -16.21 -9.96 -5.90
N ILE A 277 -16.99 -11.04 -5.77
CA ILE A 277 -16.49 -12.43 -5.88
C ILE A 277 -15.86 -12.65 -7.26
N ALA A 278 -16.56 -12.32 -8.33
CA ALA A 278 -16.05 -12.47 -9.69
C ALA A 278 -14.76 -11.65 -9.92
N TYR A 279 -14.65 -10.47 -9.32
CA TYR A 279 -13.43 -9.67 -9.39
C TYR A 279 -12.27 -10.31 -8.62
N VAL A 280 -12.52 -10.84 -7.41
CA VAL A 280 -11.52 -11.55 -6.61
C VAL A 280 -11.00 -12.80 -7.33
N GLU A 281 -11.88 -13.55 -8.02
CA GLU A 281 -11.46 -14.70 -8.84
C GLU A 281 -10.44 -14.29 -9.91
N ARG A 282 -10.72 -13.21 -10.66
CA ARG A 282 -9.79 -12.65 -11.65
C ARG A 282 -8.45 -12.22 -11.03
N LEU A 283 -8.48 -11.65 -9.81
CA LEU A 283 -7.26 -11.24 -9.09
C LEU A 283 -6.44 -12.45 -8.62
N ARG A 284 -7.10 -13.49 -8.13
CA ARG A 284 -6.46 -14.76 -7.76
C ARG A 284 -5.83 -15.44 -8.97
N GLU A 285 -6.52 -15.48 -10.11
CA GLU A 285 -5.97 -15.98 -11.38
C GLU A 285 -4.78 -15.15 -11.86
N ALA A 286 -4.76 -13.85 -11.57
CA ALA A 286 -3.62 -12.97 -11.81
C ALA A 286 -2.46 -13.16 -10.82
N GLY A 287 -2.60 -14.04 -9.83
CA GLY A 287 -1.56 -14.40 -8.86
C GLY A 287 -1.46 -13.46 -7.65
N ALA A 288 -2.55 -12.82 -7.26
CA ALA A 288 -2.64 -12.13 -5.97
C ALA A 288 -2.70 -13.15 -4.81
N ASP A 289 -1.79 -13.02 -3.83
CA ASP A 289 -1.82 -13.83 -2.60
C ASP A 289 -2.79 -13.23 -1.57
N GLU A 290 -2.91 -11.90 -1.57
CA GLU A 290 -3.82 -11.14 -0.71
C GLU A 290 -4.42 -9.95 -1.45
N ILE A 291 -5.66 -9.63 -1.10
CA ILE A 291 -6.39 -8.48 -1.63
C ILE A 291 -6.68 -7.52 -0.48
N MET A 292 -6.02 -6.37 -0.52
CA MET A 292 -6.30 -5.25 0.37
C MET A 292 -7.42 -4.40 -0.23
N CYS A 293 -8.48 -4.17 0.54
CA CYS A 293 -9.65 -3.42 0.10
C CYS A 293 -9.50 -1.93 0.41
N LEU A 294 -9.33 -1.08 -0.62
CA LEU A 294 -9.42 0.37 -0.48
C LEU A 294 -10.89 0.81 -0.56
N ILE A 295 -11.49 1.03 0.61
CA ILE A 295 -12.90 1.42 0.74
C ILE A 295 -13.04 2.95 0.83
N GLN A 296 -12.33 3.58 1.77
CA GLN A 296 -12.43 5.02 1.96
C GLN A 296 -11.53 5.77 0.99
N MET A 297 -12.14 6.34 -0.05
CA MET A 297 -11.48 7.13 -1.11
C MET A 297 -11.75 8.63 -0.99
N GLY A 298 -11.96 9.13 0.23
CA GLY A 298 -12.13 10.55 0.57
C GLY A 298 -13.59 11.00 0.62
N THR A 299 -14.36 10.74 -0.44
CA THR A 299 -15.75 11.20 -0.56
C THR A 299 -16.79 10.09 -0.36
N VAL A 300 -16.35 8.90 0.05
CA VAL A 300 -17.22 7.74 0.29
C VAL A 300 -17.92 7.90 1.63
N GLU A 301 -19.24 7.84 1.62
CA GLU A 301 -20.09 7.97 2.81
C GLU A 301 -19.81 6.85 3.81
N GLN A 302 -19.81 7.18 5.11
CA GLN A 302 -19.51 6.21 6.16
C GLN A 302 -20.47 5.00 6.14
N GLU A 303 -21.73 5.20 5.80
CA GLU A 303 -22.70 4.11 5.69
C GLU A 303 -22.33 3.12 4.58
N ALA A 304 -21.90 3.62 3.42
CA ALA A 304 -21.42 2.78 2.32
C ALA A 304 -20.14 2.04 2.69
N CYS A 305 -19.23 2.67 3.45
CA CYS A 305 -18.05 1.99 4.00
C CYS A 305 -18.45 0.82 4.92
N MET A 306 -19.40 1.05 5.83
CA MET A 306 -19.83 0.03 6.79
C MET A 306 -20.62 -1.09 6.11
N GLU A 307 -21.45 -0.79 5.12
CA GLU A 307 -22.15 -1.80 4.32
C GLU A 307 -21.15 -2.63 3.51
N THR A 308 -20.16 -1.99 2.88
CA THR A 308 -19.08 -2.70 2.16
C THR A 308 -18.36 -3.69 3.08
N LEU A 309 -17.97 -3.27 4.29
CA LEU A 309 -17.35 -4.17 5.27
C LEU A 309 -18.25 -5.37 5.63
N ARG A 310 -19.57 -5.16 5.76
CA ARG A 310 -20.52 -6.25 6.01
C ARG A 310 -20.64 -7.19 4.82
N GLN A 311 -20.77 -6.68 3.59
CA GLN A 311 -20.84 -7.51 2.40
C GLN A 311 -19.59 -8.40 2.26
N TRP A 312 -18.41 -7.83 2.52
CA TRP A 312 -17.16 -8.60 2.55
C TRP A 312 -17.14 -9.66 3.65
N GLY A 313 -17.54 -9.30 4.87
CA GLY A 313 -17.55 -10.22 6.01
C GLY A 313 -18.59 -11.34 5.93
N ASP A 314 -19.78 -11.04 5.42
CA ASP A 314 -20.94 -11.93 5.47
C ASP A 314 -21.09 -12.78 4.19
N LYS A 315 -20.62 -12.28 3.04
CA LYS A 315 -20.84 -12.94 1.74
C LYS A 315 -19.54 -13.27 0.99
N VAL A 316 -18.66 -12.28 0.80
CA VAL A 316 -17.47 -12.46 -0.07
C VAL A 316 -16.40 -13.35 0.58
N ILE A 317 -15.94 -13.03 1.79
CA ILE A 317 -14.90 -13.83 2.47
C ILE A 317 -15.39 -15.26 2.76
N PRO A 318 -16.63 -15.49 3.27
CA PRO A 318 -17.13 -16.84 3.48
C PRO A 318 -17.18 -17.69 2.22
N HIS A 319 -17.50 -17.09 1.06
CA HIS A 319 -17.49 -17.80 -0.23
C HIS A 319 -16.12 -18.45 -0.48
N PHE A 320 -15.03 -17.69 -0.41
CA PHE A 320 -13.67 -18.21 -0.65
C PHE A 320 -13.15 -19.14 0.44
N ARG A 321 -13.66 -19.04 1.68
CA ARG A 321 -13.31 -19.97 2.76
C ARG A 321 -14.02 -21.33 2.65
N SER A 322 -15.06 -21.41 1.84
CA SER A 322 -15.85 -22.63 1.66
C SER A 322 -15.41 -23.49 0.46
N LEU A 323 -14.57 -22.93 -0.41
CA LEU A 323 -13.95 -23.61 -1.56
C LEU A 323 -12.76 -24.48 -1.11
#